data_AF-A0A2S7QLC9-F1
#
_entry.id   AF-A0A2S7QLC9-F1
#
_cell.length_a   1.000
_cell.length_b   1.000
_cell.length_c   1.000
_cell.angle_alpha   90.00
_cell.angle_beta   90.00
_cell.angle_gamma   90.00
#
_symmetry.space_group_name_H-M   'P 1'
#
loop_
_entity.id
_entity.type
_entity.pdbx_description
1 polymer ?
#
loop_
_entity_poly.entity_id
_entity_poly.type
_entity_poly.pdbx_seq_one_letter_code
_entity_poly.pdbx_strand_id
1 'polypeptide(L)'
;MNIQKHVYWSTYEVKAADNCTHPDVADSKKPVPLVAGELTAIYHLVSRPWFERLWIRQEIFLANAKAIICAGHHQVSWRSFRRGLLSVVNKSHPHFPEHVELENRLVHLYDFIRQPLGFSLNELRMHLQNAACLDPRDRIYAALAMLDRTEKAHLDSPNYSISPMQLYESAVRAHMKAYSGKDVFNILGGCDLQLPVASLTWVPTGLFCPILGSGLTASEAGPQNAVSHCTFASSTLAACYKLLSPGRLQVASVRGGVIRTSSEIGRFNTHISDRHVAKAIRVAVFRLSDIVPHIHNKFMIESLVRTLACDSFSDLADPLDTSYPSISDSTVLMGQILSDSYSWGPHGFCARGSVGQLFFKHLRDVSSQKHIFTTMDNRFGLGPSGVRPGDEIHTILGCGFVMILRPTEERAYQVVGPGFMVGLSQEESFLGPFPETVHFASDFRAESSRYYKSFVNKDSGEISFEDPRFVSLGLDLTNYRAKLKEDFGTCLEINPEILQKNNININYIELI
;
A
#
# COMPACT_ATOMS: atom_id res chain seq x y z
N MET A 1 -30.52 1.89 26.43
CA MET A 1 -29.71 0.70 26.09
C MET A 1 -28.49 0.67 27.00
N ASN A 2 -28.32 -0.40 27.78
CA ASN A 2 -27.09 -0.62 28.55
C ASN A 2 -25.91 -0.81 27.59
N ILE A 3 -24.79 -0.16 27.89
CA ILE A 3 -23.56 -0.27 27.10
C ILE A 3 -22.96 -1.66 27.37
N GLN A 4 -22.87 -2.50 26.33
CA GLN A 4 -22.30 -3.85 26.43
C GLN A 4 -20.78 -3.89 26.17
N LYS A 5 -20.22 -2.87 25.51
CA LYS A 5 -18.79 -2.78 25.18
C LYS A 5 -18.26 -1.35 25.19
N HIS A 6 -17.01 -1.16 25.61
CA HIS A 6 -16.24 0.05 25.39
C HIS A 6 -15.43 -0.09 24.10
N VAL A 7 -15.36 1.00 23.33
CA VAL A 7 -14.52 1.11 22.15
C VAL A 7 -13.55 2.24 22.40
N TYR A 8 -12.25 1.93 22.38
CA TYR A 8 -11.18 2.91 22.50
C TYR A 8 -10.86 3.40 21.09
N TRP A 9 -11.47 4.50 20.65
CA TRP A 9 -11.36 4.93 19.24
C TRP A 9 -9.95 5.35 18.80
N SER A 10 -9.00 5.53 19.73
CA SER A 10 -7.59 5.76 19.42
C SER A 10 -6.86 4.48 19.01
N THR A 11 -7.09 3.38 19.73
CA THR A 11 -6.46 2.07 19.48
C THR A 11 -7.37 1.08 18.74
N TYR A 12 -8.64 1.46 18.55
CA TYR A 12 -9.74 0.63 18.05
C TYR A 12 -9.98 -0.65 18.86
N GLU A 13 -9.39 -0.75 20.05
CA GLU A 13 -9.61 -1.85 20.98
C GLU A 13 -11.07 -1.87 21.42
N VAL A 14 -11.61 -3.09 21.50
CA VAL A 14 -12.95 -3.34 22.01
C VAL A 14 -12.82 -4.13 23.30
N LYS A 15 -13.38 -3.61 24.39
CA LYS A 15 -13.44 -4.30 25.69
C LYS A 15 -14.89 -4.46 26.12
N ALA A 16 -15.21 -5.56 26.79
CA ALA A 16 -16.51 -5.72 27.41
C ALA A 16 -16.70 -4.63 28.49
N ALA A 17 -17.94 -4.14 28.66
CA ALA A 17 -18.26 -3.26 29.78
C ALA A 17 -18.36 -4.06 31.09
N ASP A 18 -18.12 -3.41 32.23
CA ASP A 18 -18.07 -4.07 33.55
C ASP A 18 -19.34 -4.86 33.90
N ASN A 19 -20.50 -4.43 33.38
CA ASN A 19 -21.81 -5.08 33.57
C ASN A 19 -22.36 -5.70 32.26
N CYS A 20 -21.48 -6.20 31.39
CA CYS A 20 -21.87 -6.79 30.12
C CYS A 20 -22.61 -8.12 30.31
N THR A 21 -23.78 -8.26 29.70
CA THR A 21 -24.57 -9.50 29.71
C THR A 21 -24.08 -10.49 28.64
N HIS A 22 -23.30 -10.03 27.66
CA HIS A 22 -22.74 -10.84 26.58
C HIS A 22 -21.27 -10.44 26.32
N PRO A 23 -20.31 -10.88 27.16
CA PRO A 23 -18.90 -10.50 27.03
C PRO A 23 -18.31 -10.88 25.67
N ASP A 24 -18.84 -11.94 25.05
CA ASP A 24 -18.53 -12.40 23.70
C ASP A 24 -18.67 -11.31 22.62
N VAL A 25 -19.44 -10.26 22.88
CA VAL A 25 -19.58 -9.10 21.97
C VAL A 25 -18.25 -8.36 21.78
N ALA A 26 -17.31 -8.46 22.73
CA ALA A 26 -15.97 -7.88 22.63
C ALA A 26 -14.90 -8.85 22.08
N ASP A 27 -15.19 -10.16 22.04
CA ASP A 27 -14.28 -11.17 21.52
C ASP A 27 -14.35 -11.24 19.98
N SER A 28 -13.27 -10.85 19.30
CA SER A 28 -13.18 -10.87 17.83
C SER A 28 -13.14 -12.29 17.25
N LYS A 29 -12.77 -13.31 18.04
CA LYS A 29 -12.74 -14.71 17.59
C LYS A 29 -14.12 -15.36 17.58
N LYS A 30 -15.10 -14.77 18.26
CA LYS A 30 -16.48 -15.25 18.27
C LYS A 30 -17.31 -14.57 17.19
N PRO A 31 -18.20 -15.30 16.49
CA PRO A 31 -19.10 -14.71 15.51
C PRO A 31 -19.96 -13.62 16.15
N VAL A 32 -20.45 -12.71 15.31
CA VAL A 32 -21.39 -11.69 15.76
C VAL A 32 -22.71 -12.37 16.16
N PRO A 33 -23.32 -12.07 17.32
CA PRO A 33 -24.55 -12.71 17.78
C PRO A 33 -25.77 -12.13 17.05
N LEU A 34 -25.80 -12.25 15.73
CA LEU A 34 -26.88 -11.80 14.85
C LEU A 34 -27.35 -12.96 14.00
N VAL A 35 -28.65 -13.02 13.73
CA VAL A 35 -29.23 -14.00 12.80
C VAL A 35 -29.09 -13.52 11.35
N ALA A 36 -29.19 -14.45 10.39
CA ALA A 36 -29.00 -14.14 8.96
C ALA A 36 -29.91 -13.00 8.45
N GLY A 37 -31.16 -12.92 8.91
CA GLY A 37 -32.08 -11.84 8.55
C GLY A 37 -31.64 -10.46 9.03
N GLU A 38 -30.99 -10.38 10.20
CA GLU A 38 -30.44 -9.12 10.73
C GLU A 38 -29.21 -8.68 9.92
N LEU A 39 -28.33 -9.63 9.57
CA LEU A 39 -27.18 -9.36 8.69
C LEU A 39 -27.62 -8.91 7.29
N THR A 40 -28.69 -9.51 6.75
CA THR A 40 -29.31 -9.09 5.49
C THR A 40 -29.81 -7.65 5.57
N ALA A 41 -30.50 -7.28 6.65
CA ALA A 41 -30.99 -5.93 6.86
C ALA A 41 -29.83 -4.91 6.99
N ILE A 42 -28.75 -5.28 7.70
CA ILE A 42 -27.54 -4.46 7.81
C ILE A 42 -26.91 -4.28 6.43
N TYR A 43 -26.71 -5.36 5.66
CA TYR A 43 -26.16 -5.33 4.31
C TYR A 43 -26.93 -4.37 3.40
N HIS A 44 -28.26 -4.47 3.36
CA HIS A 44 -29.08 -3.56 2.56
C HIS A 44 -29.02 -2.11 3.05
N LEU A 45 -28.99 -1.89 4.37
CA LEU A 45 -28.88 -0.55 4.94
C LEU A 45 -27.56 0.13 4.52
N VAL A 46 -26.44 -0.57 4.69
CA VAL A 46 -25.11 -0.01 4.37
C VAL A 46 -24.86 0.06 2.86
N SER A 47 -25.61 -0.67 2.05
CA SER A 47 -25.56 -0.62 0.59
C SER A 47 -26.41 0.50 -0.01
N ARG A 48 -27.01 1.38 0.81
CA ARG A 48 -27.75 2.54 0.29
C ARG A 48 -26.80 3.60 -0.31
N PRO A 49 -27.22 4.32 -1.36
CA PRO A 49 -26.38 5.32 -2.03
C PRO A 49 -25.81 6.43 -1.13
N TRP A 50 -26.46 6.72 0.00
CA TRP A 50 -25.93 7.70 0.96
C TRP A 50 -24.51 7.35 1.40
N PHE A 51 -24.24 6.06 1.66
CA PHE A 51 -22.95 5.56 2.12
C PHE A 51 -21.86 5.56 1.04
N GLU A 52 -22.22 5.82 -0.22
CA GLU A 52 -21.28 5.96 -1.33
C GLU A 52 -20.72 7.38 -1.44
N ARG A 53 -21.40 8.39 -0.90
CA ARG A 53 -21.01 9.80 -1.07
C ARG A 53 -19.69 10.09 -0.37
N LEU A 54 -18.82 10.89 -0.98
CA LEU A 54 -17.57 11.32 -0.36
C LEU A 54 -17.79 12.28 0.83
N TRP A 55 -18.64 13.29 0.64
CA TRP A 55 -18.86 14.35 1.63
C TRP A 55 -19.35 13.87 2.99
N ILE A 56 -20.02 12.71 3.07
CA ILE A 56 -20.50 12.20 4.37
C ILE A 56 -19.34 11.91 5.32
N ARG A 57 -18.13 11.66 4.80
CA ARG A 57 -16.91 11.42 5.59
C ARG A 57 -16.61 12.64 6.46
N GLN A 58 -16.57 13.83 5.86
CA GLN A 58 -16.35 15.09 6.56
C GLN A 58 -17.59 15.55 7.34
N GLU A 59 -18.80 15.39 6.80
CA GLU A 59 -20.04 15.78 7.48
C GLU A 59 -20.16 15.09 8.84
N ILE A 60 -19.96 13.76 8.89
CA ILE A 60 -20.08 12.99 10.13
C ILE A 60 -18.86 13.15 11.03
N PHE A 61 -17.69 13.45 10.47
CA PHE A 61 -16.47 13.76 11.22
C PHE A 61 -16.57 15.09 11.97
N LEU A 62 -17.12 16.12 11.33
CA LEU A 62 -17.36 17.43 11.94
C LEU A 62 -18.62 17.48 12.82
N ALA A 63 -19.46 16.45 12.75
CA ALA A 63 -20.69 16.41 13.52
C ALA A 63 -20.40 16.32 15.03
N ASN A 64 -21.23 16.99 15.84
CA ASN A 64 -21.11 16.93 17.29
C ASN A 64 -21.67 15.60 17.85
N ALA A 65 -21.51 15.39 19.16
CA ALA A 65 -21.94 14.16 19.84
C ALA A 65 -23.44 13.83 19.74
N LYS A 66 -24.28 14.78 19.30
CA LYS A 66 -25.73 14.61 19.10
C LYS A 66 -26.10 14.17 17.67
N ALA A 67 -25.11 13.90 16.82
CA ALA A 67 -25.34 13.42 15.45
C ALA A 67 -26.27 12.19 15.44
N ILE A 68 -27.24 12.20 14.53
CA ILE A 68 -28.19 11.11 14.31
C ILE A 68 -28.12 10.66 12.85
N ILE A 69 -28.29 9.36 12.63
CA ILE A 69 -28.54 8.78 11.32
C ILE A 69 -30.03 8.48 11.22
N CYS A 70 -30.62 8.87 10.09
CA CYS A 70 -32.03 8.67 9.78
C CYS A 70 -32.17 7.72 8.59
N ALA A 71 -33.07 6.74 8.70
CA ALA A 71 -33.45 5.83 7.63
C ALA A 71 -34.98 5.73 7.58
N GLY A 72 -35.61 6.50 6.69
CA GLY A 72 -37.07 6.65 6.71
C GLY A 72 -37.51 7.33 8.00
N HIS A 73 -38.43 6.70 8.75
CA HIS A 73 -38.92 7.20 10.04
C HIS A 73 -38.07 6.76 11.24
N HIS A 74 -37.05 5.93 11.02
CA HIS A 74 -36.19 5.44 12.09
C HIS A 74 -34.97 6.33 12.26
N GLN A 75 -34.58 6.54 13.51
CA GLN A 75 -33.40 7.33 13.88
C GLN A 75 -32.56 6.60 14.92
N VAL A 76 -31.25 6.78 14.84
CA VAL A 76 -30.29 6.24 15.81
C VAL A 76 -29.14 7.22 15.96
N SER A 77 -28.58 7.35 17.16
CA SER A 77 -27.39 8.18 17.35
C SER A 77 -26.21 7.61 16.55
N TRP A 78 -25.41 8.49 15.96
CA TRP A 78 -24.19 8.11 15.24
C TRP A 78 -23.29 7.22 16.11
N ARG A 79 -23.12 7.57 17.39
CA ARG A 79 -22.31 6.80 18.34
C ARG A 79 -22.79 5.35 18.48
N SER A 80 -24.09 5.11 18.53
CA SER A 80 -24.64 3.75 18.63
C SER A 80 -24.52 3.02 17.30
N PHE A 81 -24.85 3.70 16.20
CA PHE A 81 -24.74 3.15 14.84
C PHE A 81 -23.31 2.69 14.51
N ARG A 82 -22.33 3.57 14.72
CA ARG A 82 -20.90 3.34 14.51
C ARG A 82 -20.38 2.17 15.34
N ARG A 83 -20.78 2.07 16.62
CA ARG A 83 -20.38 0.95 17.51
C ARG A 83 -20.97 -0.39 17.06
N GLY A 84 -22.22 -0.38 16.57
CA GLY A 84 -22.89 -1.55 16.02
C GLY A 84 -22.15 -2.05 14.79
N LEU A 85 -21.92 -1.18 13.80
CA LEU A 85 -21.18 -1.56 12.59
C LEU A 85 -19.77 -2.06 12.89
N LEU A 86 -19.03 -1.45 13.82
CA LEU A 86 -17.70 -1.94 14.20
C LEU A 86 -17.73 -3.39 14.72
N SER A 87 -18.81 -3.83 15.39
CA SER A 87 -18.94 -5.25 15.78
C SER A 87 -19.04 -6.17 14.57
N VAL A 88 -19.74 -5.71 13.54
CA VAL A 88 -19.96 -6.49 12.33
C VAL A 88 -18.63 -6.58 11.58
N VAL A 89 -17.93 -5.46 11.37
CA VAL A 89 -16.65 -5.49 10.62
C VAL A 89 -15.57 -6.35 11.29
N ASN A 90 -15.48 -6.35 12.62
CA ASN A 90 -14.39 -7.03 13.33
C ASN A 90 -14.64 -8.53 13.58
N LYS A 91 -15.72 -9.12 13.08
CA LYS A 91 -16.12 -10.50 13.39
C LYS A 91 -16.47 -11.27 12.13
N SER A 92 -16.19 -12.57 12.12
CA SER A 92 -16.55 -13.46 11.00
C SER A 92 -18.06 -13.70 10.90
N HIS A 93 -18.55 -13.94 9.67
CA HIS A 93 -19.97 -14.17 9.35
C HIS A 93 -20.21 -15.50 8.60
N PRO A 94 -19.72 -16.65 9.10
CA PRO A 94 -19.61 -17.88 8.30
C PRO A 94 -20.97 -18.50 7.91
N HIS A 95 -22.06 -18.14 8.60
CA HIS A 95 -23.40 -18.66 8.37
C HIS A 95 -24.30 -17.70 7.56
N PHE A 96 -23.75 -16.59 7.05
CA PHE A 96 -24.49 -15.65 6.22
C PHE A 96 -24.28 -15.99 4.73
N PRO A 97 -25.34 -16.24 3.94
CA PRO A 97 -25.17 -16.61 2.53
C PRO A 97 -24.37 -15.58 1.72
N GLU A 98 -24.64 -14.28 1.93
CA GLU A 98 -23.97 -13.15 1.28
C GLU A 98 -22.79 -12.58 2.10
N HIS A 99 -22.08 -13.42 2.85
CA HIS A 99 -20.95 -13.00 3.69
C HIS A 99 -19.85 -12.30 2.90
N VAL A 100 -19.53 -12.75 1.68
CA VAL A 100 -18.50 -12.14 0.83
C VAL A 100 -18.93 -10.73 0.41
N GLU A 101 -20.17 -10.55 -0.03
CA GLU A 101 -20.72 -9.26 -0.45
C GLU A 101 -20.76 -8.27 0.72
N LEU A 102 -21.16 -8.74 1.91
CA LEU A 102 -21.15 -7.92 3.11
C LEU A 102 -19.73 -7.56 3.55
N GLU A 103 -18.79 -8.51 3.58
CA GLU A 103 -17.39 -8.25 3.90
C GLU A 103 -16.80 -7.20 2.95
N ASN A 104 -16.98 -7.38 1.63
CA ASN A 104 -16.57 -6.39 0.63
C ASN A 104 -17.17 -5.00 0.89
N ARG A 105 -18.47 -4.94 1.23
CA ARG A 105 -19.14 -3.68 1.50
C ARG A 105 -18.61 -3.00 2.76
N LEU A 106 -18.35 -3.79 3.81
CA LEU A 106 -17.85 -3.30 5.09
C LEU A 106 -16.41 -2.80 5.00
N VAL A 107 -15.56 -3.44 4.19
CA VAL A 107 -14.20 -2.95 3.88
C VAL A 107 -14.26 -1.52 3.33
N HIS A 108 -15.19 -1.22 2.42
CA HIS A 108 -15.35 0.13 1.85
C HIS A 108 -15.87 1.18 2.84
N LEU A 109 -16.50 0.75 3.93
CA LEU A 109 -17.01 1.62 4.99
C LEU A 109 -16.14 1.64 6.23
N TYR A 110 -15.03 0.91 6.22
CA TYR A 110 -14.22 0.73 7.40
C TYR A 110 -13.68 2.06 7.93
N ASP A 111 -13.16 2.93 7.06
CA ASP A 111 -12.66 4.25 7.47
C ASP A 111 -13.76 5.27 7.75
N PHE A 112 -14.96 5.07 7.18
CA PHE A 112 -16.15 5.81 7.61
C PHE A 112 -16.52 5.47 9.06
N ILE A 113 -16.35 4.20 9.46
CA ILE A 113 -16.58 3.73 10.82
C ILE A 113 -15.41 4.09 11.74
N ARG A 114 -14.16 4.13 11.26
CA ARG A 114 -13.00 4.46 12.10
C ARG A 114 -12.81 5.95 12.29
N GLN A 115 -13.22 6.78 11.33
CA GLN A 115 -13.02 8.24 11.35
C GLN A 115 -11.57 8.60 11.74
N PRO A 116 -10.56 8.13 10.98
CA PRO A 116 -9.17 8.44 11.29
C PRO A 116 -8.96 9.97 11.33
N LEU A 117 -8.14 10.43 12.27
CA LEU A 117 -7.81 11.83 12.47
C LEU A 117 -6.36 12.07 12.06
N GLY A 118 -6.13 13.12 11.27
CA GLY A 118 -4.79 13.62 10.98
C GLY A 118 -4.02 12.71 10.04
N PHE A 119 -4.69 12.14 9.04
CA PHE A 119 -4.01 11.42 7.96
C PHE A 119 -3.44 12.42 6.94
N SER A 120 -2.40 12.02 6.24
CA SER A 120 -1.72 12.81 5.22
C SER A 120 -2.42 12.74 3.85
N LEU A 121 -2.06 13.64 2.94
CA LEU A 121 -2.55 13.68 1.56
C LEU A 121 -2.23 12.38 0.80
N ASN A 122 -1.12 11.73 1.13
CA ASN A 122 -0.75 10.43 0.58
C ASN A 122 -1.73 9.30 1.00
N GLU A 123 -2.39 9.46 2.14
CA GLU A 123 -3.32 8.47 2.71
C GLU A 123 -4.77 8.66 2.23
N LEU A 124 -5.06 9.74 1.50
CA LEU A 124 -6.39 9.99 0.92
C LEU A 124 -6.92 8.80 0.14
N ARG A 125 -6.05 8.15 -0.65
CA ARG A 125 -6.40 6.95 -1.41
C ARG A 125 -6.89 5.82 -0.51
N MET A 126 -6.25 5.59 0.63
CA MET A 126 -6.63 4.51 1.53
C MET A 126 -8.01 4.78 2.14
N HIS A 127 -8.25 6.03 2.53
CA HIS A 127 -9.44 6.38 3.30
C HIS A 127 -10.67 6.73 2.45
N LEU A 128 -10.47 7.22 1.22
CA LEU A 128 -11.53 7.87 0.44
C LEU A 128 -11.72 7.30 -0.97
N GLN A 129 -10.88 6.38 -1.46
CA GLN A 129 -10.95 5.87 -2.85
C GLN A 129 -12.32 5.33 -3.27
N ASN A 130 -13.03 4.68 -2.36
CA ASN A 130 -14.29 3.99 -2.64
C ASN A 130 -15.52 4.90 -2.52
N ALA A 131 -15.32 6.20 -2.28
CA ALA A 131 -16.41 7.16 -2.16
C ALA A 131 -16.56 7.97 -3.45
N ALA A 132 -17.80 8.09 -3.90
CA ALA A 132 -18.20 8.82 -5.09
C ALA A 132 -18.21 10.33 -4.85
N CYS A 133 -17.66 11.05 -5.82
CA CYS A 133 -17.76 12.50 -5.97
C CYS A 133 -18.02 12.84 -7.44
N LEU A 134 -18.82 13.87 -7.69
CA LEU A 134 -19.06 14.35 -9.07
C LEU A 134 -17.92 15.25 -9.53
N ASP A 135 -17.48 16.16 -8.66
CA ASP A 135 -16.36 17.05 -8.92
C ASP A 135 -15.04 16.40 -8.45
N PRO A 136 -14.02 16.26 -9.32
CA PRO A 136 -12.74 15.70 -8.92
C PRO A 136 -12.04 16.50 -7.79
N ARG A 137 -12.31 17.81 -7.66
CA ARG A 137 -11.73 18.66 -6.61
C ARG A 137 -12.21 18.29 -5.21
N ASP A 138 -13.42 17.75 -5.10
CA ASP A 138 -13.99 17.30 -3.83
C ASP A 138 -13.16 16.21 -3.18
N ARG A 139 -12.36 15.49 -3.95
CA ARG A 139 -11.47 14.46 -3.42
C ARG A 139 -10.39 15.00 -2.47
N ILE A 140 -10.07 16.29 -2.55
CA ILE A 140 -9.25 17.00 -1.56
C ILE A 140 -10.14 17.80 -0.61
N TYR A 141 -11.13 18.54 -1.12
CA TYR A 141 -11.93 19.45 -0.29
C TYR A 141 -12.79 18.75 0.75
N ALA A 142 -13.31 17.55 0.45
CA ALA A 142 -14.05 16.73 1.40
C ALA A 142 -13.15 16.04 2.43
N ALA A 143 -11.83 16.22 2.36
CA ALA A 143 -10.87 15.67 3.31
C ALA A 143 -10.22 16.71 4.24
N LEU A 144 -10.35 18.01 3.94
CA LEU A 144 -9.64 19.09 4.64
C LEU A 144 -9.83 19.09 6.16
N ALA A 145 -10.99 18.65 6.66
CA ALA A 145 -11.22 18.55 8.10
C ALA A 145 -10.44 17.43 8.78
N MET A 146 -10.12 16.37 8.03
CA MET A 146 -9.52 15.12 8.52
C MET A 146 -8.01 15.05 8.29
N LEU A 147 -7.46 15.92 7.43
CA LEU A 147 -6.02 16.02 7.19
C LEU A 147 -5.22 16.41 8.43
N ASP A 148 -3.95 16.03 8.46
CA ASP A 148 -3.02 16.52 9.48
C ASP A 148 -2.87 18.04 9.43
N ARG A 149 -2.48 18.62 10.57
CA ARG A 149 -2.44 20.07 10.74
C ARG A 149 -1.37 20.74 9.89
N THR A 150 -0.27 20.03 9.60
CA THR A 150 0.87 20.56 8.86
C THR A 150 0.55 20.72 7.38
N GLU A 151 -0.03 19.69 6.75
CA GLU A 151 -0.48 19.77 5.35
C GLU A 151 -1.66 20.72 5.19
N LYS A 152 -2.64 20.66 6.10
CA LYS A 152 -3.80 21.55 6.07
C LYS A 152 -3.41 23.03 6.11
N ALA A 153 -2.34 23.38 6.84
CA ALA A 153 -1.84 24.75 6.92
C ALA A 153 -1.26 25.26 5.58
N HIS A 154 -0.94 24.37 4.65
CA HIS A 154 -0.42 24.70 3.32
C HIS A 154 -1.48 24.62 2.21
N LEU A 155 -2.73 24.27 2.55
CA LEU A 155 -3.84 24.19 1.61
C LEU A 155 -4.79 25.38 1.76
N ASP A 156 -5.22 25.93 0.62
CA ASP A 156 -6.22 26.99 0.59
C ASP A 156 -7.63 26.46 0.88
N SER A 157 -8.54 27.40 1.20
CA SER A 157 -9.97 27.09 1.29
C SER A 157 -10.53 26.65 -0.07
N PRO A 158 -11.64 25.88 -0.09
CA PRO A 158 -12.23 25.39 -1.35
C PRO A 158 -12.44 26.48 -2.40
N ASN A 159 -11.83 26.30 -3.57
CA ASN A 159 -11.88 27.22 -4.70
C ASN A 159 -12.21 26.44 -5.99
N TYR A 160 -13.45 26.53 -6.46
CA TYR A 160 -13.90 25.86 -7.67
C TYR A 160 -13.63 26.67 -8.96
N SER A 161 -12.86 27.76 -8.87
CA SER A 161 -12.45 28.56 -10.03
C SER A 161 -11.16 28.02 -10.68
N ILE A 162 -10.39 27.19 -9.97
CA ILE A 162 -9.17 26.54 -10.50
C ILE A 162 -9.49 25.18 -11.11
N SER A 163 -8.62 24.73 -12.03
CA SER A 163 -8.73 23.39 -12.60
C SER A 163 -8.37 22.31 -11.57
N PRO A 164 -8.86 21.08 -11.74
CA PRO A 164 -8.48 19.97 -10.86
C PRO A 164 -6.96 19.74 -10.81
N MET A 165 -6.28 19.89 -11.96
CA MET A 165 -4.83 19.73 -12.04
C MET A 165 -4.07 20.78 -11.21
N GLN A 166 -4.51 22.04 -11.25
CA GLN A 166 -3.93 23.10 -10.42
C GLN A 166 -4.10 22.81 -8.93
N LEU A 167 -5.26 22.29 -8.52
CA LEU A 167 -5.49 21.88 -7.14
C LEU A 167 -4.61 20.69 -6.73
N TYR A 168 -4.48 19.68 -7.59
CA TYR A 168 -3.66 18.50 -7.32
C TYR A 168 -2.18 18.86 -7.22
N GLU A 169 -1.68 19.71 -8.11
CA GLU A 169 -0.32 20.23 -8.03
C GLU A 169 -0.10 21.01 -6.72
N SER A 170 -1.04 21.88 -6.34
CA SER A 170 -0.98 22.62 -5.08
C SER A 170 -0.97 21.68 -3.87
N ALA A 171 -1.78 20.62 -3.89
CA ALA A 171 -1.79 19.61 -2.83
C ALA A 171 -0.47 18.84 -2.72
N VAL A 172 0.11 18.41 -3.85
CA VAL A 172 1.42 17.73 -3.82
C VAL A 172 2.50 18.67 -3.30
N ARG A 173 2.48 19.95 -3.69
CA ARG A 173 3.41 20.96 -3.15
C ARG A 173 3.18 21.20 -1.65
N ALA A 174 1.94 21.17 -1.18
CA ALA A 174 1.60 21.28 0.24
C ALA A 174 2.15 20.08 1.03
N HIS A 175 1.98 18.86 0.53
CA HIS A 175 2.59 17.64 1.08
C HIS A 175 4.11 17.80 1.18
N MET A 176 4.78 18.12 0.07
CA MET A 176 6.24 18.27 0.03
C MET A 176 6.78 19.35 0.98
N LYS A 177 6.02 20.41 1.24
CA LYS A 177 6.38 21.46 2.21
C LYS A 177 6.14 21.05 3.66
N ALA A 178 5.12 20.24 3.91
CA ALA A 178 4.77 19.77 5.25
C ALA A 178 5.83 18.81 5.82
N TYR A 179 6.52 18.06 4.95
CA TYR A 179 7.52 17.07 5.36
C TYR A 179 8.96 17.50 5.07
N SER A 180 9.83 17.40 6.07
CA SER A 180 11.25 17.72 5.97
C SER A 180 12.08 16.49 5.54
N GLY A 181 12.04 16.15 4.26
CA GLY A 181 12.87 15.08 3.66
C GLY A 181 12.37 13.65 3.89
N LYS A 182 11.73 13.35 5.02
CA LYS A 182 11.07 12.05 5.28
C LYS A 182 9.73 11.97 4.55
N ASP A 183 9.42 10.83 3.92
CA ASP A 183 8.13 10.50 3.28
C ASP A 183 7.65 11.44 2.15
N VAL A 184 8.42 12.47 1.78
CA VAL A 184 8.11 13.50 0.78
C VAL A 184 7.63 12.92 -0.56
N PHE A 185 8.23 11.81 -1.00
CA PHE A 185 7.95 11.20 -2.29
C PHE A 185 7.01 10.01 -2.23
N ASN A 186 6.43 9.69 -1.07
CA ASN A 186 5.43 8.62 -0.98
C ASN A 186 4.19 8.96 -1.80
N ILE A 187 3.85 10.25 -1.91
CA ILE A 187 2.76 10.75 -2.75
C ILE A 187 2.93 10.40 -4.24
N LEU A 188 4.17 10.18 -4.72
CA LEU A 188 4.43 9.74 -6.09
C LEU A 188 3.92 8.32 -6.37
N GLY A 189 3.70 7.51 -5.32
CA GLY A 189 3.06 6.20 -5.43
C GLY A 189 1.62 6.26 -5.95
N GLY A 190 1.00 7.44 -6.04
CA GLY A 190 -0.29 7.64 -6.69
C GLY A 190 -0.25 7.93 -8.19
N CYS A 191 0.95 7.97 -8.80
CA CYS A 191 1.09 8.24 -10.23
C CYS A 191 0.80 6.99 -11.07
N ASP A 192 -0.03 7.13 -12.10
CA ASP A 192 -0.29 6.08 -13.08
C ASP A 192 -0.57 6.71 -14.45
N LEU A 193 0.36 6.53 -15.38
CA LEU A 193 0.29 7.10 -16.72
C LEU A 193 -0.52 6.18 -17.65
N GLN A 194 -1.84 6.22 -17.53
CA GLN A 194 -2.73 5.42 -18.40
C GLN A 194 -3.08 6.10 -19.73
N LEU A 195 -3.03 7.44 -19.83
CA LEU A 195 -3.47 8.20 -21.01
C LEU A 195 -2.66 9.51 -21.20
N PRO A 196 -2.53 10.04 -22.43
CA PRO A 196 -1.59 11.12 -22.77
C PRO A 196 -2.02 12.54 -22.33
N VAL A 197 -2.78 12.70 -21.24
CA VAL A 197 -3.54 13.95 -20.98
C VAL A 197 -3.14 14.70 -19.70
N ALA A 198 -2.15 14.24 -18.92
CA ALA A 198 -1.61 15.06 -17.83
C ALA A 198 -0.38 15.84 -18.31
N SER A 199 -0.45 17.18 -18.24
CA SER A 199 0.71 18.05 -18.50
C SER A 199 1.78 17.97 -17.41
N LEU A 200 1.47 17.32 -16.27
CA LEU A 200 2.37 17.05 -15.14
C LEU A 200 2.21 15.60 -14.69
N THR A 201 3.08 14.71 -15.14
CA THR A 201 2.91 13.26 -14.90
C THR A 201 3.32 12.83 -13.49
N TRP A 202 4.17 13.62 -12.82
CA TRP A 202 4.53 13.42 -11.41
C TRP A 202 3.48 13.94 -10.43
N VAL A 203 2.43 14.62 -10.90
CA VAL A 203 1.27 14.99 -10.09
C VAL A 203 0.27 13.84 -10.19
N PRO A 204 0.04 13.08 -9.10
CA PRO A 204 -0.89 11.97 -9.11
C PRO A 204 -2.32 12.48 -9.32
N THR A 205 -2.82 12.33 -10.55
CA THR A 205 -4.25 12.49 -10.86
C THR A 205 -5.08 11.34 -10.29
N GLY A 206 -4.40 10.20 -10.07
CA GLY A 206 -4.90 8.97 -9.50
C GLY A 206 -4.66 8.82 -7.99
N LEU A 207 -4.64 9.91 -7.20
CA LEU A 207 -4.72 9.89 -5.70
C LEU A 207 -5.95 9.12 -5.13
N PHE A 208 -6.65 8.39 -5.98
CA PHE A 208 -8.09 8.32 -6.16
C PHE A 208 -8.51 7.14 -7.05
N CYS A 209 -7.57 6.58 -7.83
CA CYS A 209 -7.71 5.27 -8.45
C CYS A 209 -7.07 4.25 -7.51
N PRO A 210 -7.64 3.04 -7.40
CA PRO A 210 -6.89 1.96 -6.77
C PRO A 210 -5.58 1.84 -7.55
N ILE A 211 -4.43 1.85 -6.84
CA ILE A 211 -3.35 1.02 -7.37
C ILE A 211 -3.99 -0.35 -7.42
N LEU A 212 -4.10 -0.87 -8.62
CA LEU A 212 -4.13 -2.29 -8.83
C LEU A 212 -2.94 -2.87 -8.06
N GLY A 213 -3.17 -3.33 -6.83
CA GLY A 213 -2.14 -3.27 -5.79
C GLY A 213 -2.62 -2.85 -4.40
N SER A 214 -3.89 -3.06 -4.02
CA SER A 214 -4.33 -2.93 -2.62
C SER A 214 -3.50 -3.78 -1.66
N GLY A 215 -2.79 -4.81 -2.15
CA GLY A 215 -1.83 -5.57 -1.35
C GLY A 215 -0.57 -4.80 -0.93
N LEU A 216 -0.37 -3.55 -1.35
CA LEU A 216 0.73 -2.71 -0.83
C LEU A 216 0.35 -1.87 0.39
N THR A 217 -0.94 -1.64 0.64
CA THR A 217 -1.36 -0.73 1.74
C THR A 217 -2.66 -1.10 2.45
N ALA A 218 -3.39 -2.16 2.05
CA ALA A 218 -4.59 -2.58 2.78
C ALA A 218 -5.05 -3.98 2.35
N SER A 219 -4.75 -5.00 3.16
CA SER A 219 -5.61 -6.19 3.23
C SER A 219 -5.95 -6.52 4.68
N GLU A 220 -7.24 -6.39 4.99
CA GLU A 220 -8.02 -7.01 6.08
C GLU A 220 -7.65 -6.76 7.55
N ALA A 221 -6.40 -6.51 7.87
CA ALA A 221 -6.04 -5.96 9.16
C ALA A 221 -6.07 -4.44 8.96
N GLY A 222 -6.97 -3.72 9.66
CA GLY A 222 -7.22 -2.29 9.44
C GLY A 222 -5.96 -1.43 9.35
N PRO A 223 -5.99 -0.13 8.96
CA PRO A 223 -4.78 0.66 8.62
C PRO A 223 -3.67 0.77 9.70
N GLN A 224 -3.82 0.16 10.87
CA GLN A 224 -2.78 -0.04 11.89
C GLN A 224 -1.99 -1.36 11.73
N ASN A 225 -2.47 -2.29 10.90
CA ASN A 225 -1.99 -3.67 10.80
C ASN A 225 -1.69 -4.11 9.36
N ALA A 226 -1.91 -3.26 8.36
CA ALA A 226 -1.45 -3.56 7.01
C ALA A 226 0.08 -3.47 7.05
N VAL A 227 0.74 -4.62 7.12
CA VAL A 227 2.16 -4.69 6.89
C VAL A 227 2.39 -4.09 5.50
N SER A 228 3.06 -2.94 5.45
CA SER A 228 3.55 -2.37 4.20
C SER A 228 4.75 -3.22 3.75
N HIS A 229 4.50 -4.51 3.49
CA HIS A 229 5.51 -5.47 3.04
C HIS A 229 6.09 -5.08 1.68
N CYS A 230 5.54 -4.08 1.00
CA CYS A 230 6.20 -3.51 -0.16
C CYS A 230 6.05 -1.99 -0.12
N THR A 231 7.12 -1.33 0.31
CA THR A 231 8.23 -0.93 -0.58
C THR A 231 9.31 -0.22 0.25
N PHE A 232 10.60 -0.39 -0.09
CA PHE A 232 11.68 0.31 0.61
C PHE A 232 12.80 0.81 -0.32
N ALA A 233 12.45 1.61 -1.33
CA ALA A 233 13.40 2.07 -2.35
C ALA A 233 14.05 3.43 -2.01
N SER A 234 14.80 3.49 -0.91
CA SER A 234 15.54 4.63 -0.32
C SER A 234 14.81 5.50 0.70
N SER A 235 13.76 4.97 1.33
CA SER A 235 13.02 5.70 2.37
C SER A 235 13.67 5.72 3.77
N THR A 236 14.82 5.07 4.01
CA THR A 236 15.72 5.46 5.11
C THR A 236 16.44 6.76 4.81
N LEU A 237 16.58 7.16 3.55
CA LEU A 237 17.34 8.36 3.18
C LEU A 237 16.39 9.54 3.03
N ALA A 238 16.82 10.74 3.44
CA ALA A 238 16.03 11.94 3.26
C ALA A 238 15.97 12.34 1.77
N ALA A 239 14.81 12.78 1.30
CA ALA A 239 14.61 13.25 -0.06
C ALA A 239 15.46 14.49 -0.39
N CYS A 240 16.07 14.50 -1.58
CA CYS A 240 16.79 15.66 -2.12
C CYS A 240 16.14 16.11 -3.45
N TYR A 241 15.57 17.32 -3.46
CA TYR A 241 14.76 17.78 -4.58
C TYR A 241 14.69 19.30 -4.71
N LYS A 242 14.31 19.77 -5.90
CA LYS A 242 13.99 21.17 -6.18
C LYS A 242 12.73 21.25 -7.04
N LEU A 243 11.78 22.06 -6.61
CA LEU A 243 10.63 22.44 -7.42
C LEU A 243 11.03 23.56 -8.37
N LEU A 244 11.11 23.27 -9.67
CA LEU A 244 11.48 24.21 -10.72
C LEU A 244 10.22 24.86 -11.31
N SER A 245 10.38 26.06 -11.88
CA SER A 245 9.30 26.83 -12.50
C SER A 245 9.35 26.74 -14.03
N PRO A 246 8.23 26.49 -14.76
CA PRO A 246 6.95 25.95 -14.30
C PRO A 246 6.88 24.42 -14.43
N GLY A 247 6.39 23.74 -13.39
CA GLY A 247 5.90 22.35 -13.47
C GLY A 247 6.94 21.24 -13.40
N ARG A 248 8.24 21.51 -13.25
CA ARG A 248 9.26 20.45 -13.19
C ARG A 248 9.68 20.15 -11.76
N LEU A 249 9.86 18.87 -11.45
CA LEU A 249 10.39 18.41 -10.17
C LEU A 249 11.77 17.79 -10.40
N GLN A 250 12.82 18.49 -9.99
CA GLN A 250 14.18 17.96 -10.05
C GLN A 250 14.44 17.07 -8.84
N VAL A 251 14.90 15.84 -9.07
CA VAL A 251 15.16 14.84 -8.03
C VAL A 251 16.52 14.17 -8.25
N ALA A 252 17.15 13.71 -7.17
CA ALA A 252 18.34 12.87 -7.25
C ALA A 252 17.94 11.39 -7.40
N SER A 253 18.50 10.69 -8.40
CA SER A 253 18.11 9.31 -8.72
C SER A 253 19.27 8.47 -9.25
N VAL A 254 19.22 7.16 -8.98
CA VAL A 254 20.06 6.14 -9.60
C VAL A 254 19.24 5.37 -10.63
N ARG A 255 19.77 5.26 -11.85
CA ARG A 255 19.16 4.48 -12.94
C ARG A 255 19.41 2.99 -12.70
N GLY A 256 18.34 2.26 -12.46
CA GLY A 256 18.34 0.83 -12.17
C GLY A 256 18.33 -0.05 -13.42
N GLY A 257 17.81 0.40 -14.56
CA GLY A 257 17.78 -0.41 -15.79
C GLY A 257 16.81 0.10 -16.85
N VAL A 258 16.71 -0.63 -17.97
CA VAL A 258 15.79 -0.34 -19.08
C VAL A 258 14.89 -1.55 -19.31
N ILE A 259 13.59 -1.31 -19.44
CA ILE A 259 12.59 -2.33 -19.73
C ILE A 259 12.73 -2.78 -21.19
N ARG A 260 12.91 -4.09 -21.38
CA ARG A 260 13.03 -4.74 -22.69
C ARG A 260 11.70 -5.23 -23.21
N THR A 261 10.97 -6.02 -22.40
CA THR A 261 9.66 -6.57 -22.76
C THR A 261 8.72 -6.49 -21.57
N SER A 262 7.42 -6.34 -21.82
CA SER A 262 6.39 -6.37 -20.78
C SER A 262 5.18 -7.19 -21.23
N SER A 263 4.46 -7.76 -20.27
CA SER A 263 3.20 -8.45 -20.48
C SER A 263 2.19 -8.07 -19.38
N GLU A 264 0.98 -7.75 -19.81
CA GLU A 264 -0.15 -7.49 -18.93
C GLU A 264 -0.57 -8.75 -18.18
N ILE A 265 -0.85 -8.58 -16.89
CA ILE A 265 -1.54 -9.54 -16.03
C ILE A 265 -3.02 -9.16 -15.99
N GLY A 266 -3.89 -10.14 -16.18
CA GLY A 266 -5.34 -9.89 -16.29
C GLY A 266 -5.96 -9.17 -15.09
N ARG A 267 -7.17 -8.64 -15.31
CA ARG A 267 -8.00 -8.08 -14.25
C ARG A 267 -8.57 -9.18 -13.38
N PHE A 268 -8.41 -9.02 -12.07
CA PHE A 268 -8.89 -9.92 -11.04
C PHE A 268 -9.95 -9.20 -10.20
N ASN A 269 -10.95 -9.94 -9.77
CA ASN A 269 -11.93 -9.49 -8.78
C ASN A 269 -12.16 -10.65 -7.80
N THR A 270 -12.91 -10.41 -6.73
CA THR A 270 -13.18 -11.39 -5.68
C THR A 270 -13.92 -12.64 -6.17
N HIS A 271 -14.62 -12.57 -7.31
CA HIS A 271 -15.34 -13.68 -7.91
C HIS A 271 -14.49 -14.52 -8.88
N ILE A 272 -13.30 -14.06 -9.25
CA ILE A 272 -12.40 -14.80 -10.14
C ILE A 272 -11.77 -15.96 -9.38
N SER A 273 -11.99 -17.18 -9.91
CA SER A 273 -11.43 -18.39 -9.30
C SER A 273 -9.90 -18.44 -9.41
N ASP A 274 -9.26 -19.05 -8.42
CA ASP A 274 -7.80 -19.25 -8.36
C ASP A 274 -7.25 -19.85 -9.66
N ARG A 275 -8.04 -20.71 -10.33
CA ARG A 275 -7.67 -21.32 -11.63
C ARG A 275 -7.50 -20.30 -12.74
N HIS A 276 -8.36 -19.29 -12.77
CA HIS A 276 -8.25 -18.21 -13.75
C HIS A 276 -7.07 -17.30 -13.41
N VAL A 277 -6.81 -17.05 -12.13
CA VAL A 277 -5.61 -16.29 -11.69
C VAL A 277 -4.33 -17.01 -12.12
N ALA A 278 -4.20 -18.31 -11.80
CA ALA A 278 -3.06 -19.14 -12.20
C ALA A 278 -2.82 -19.13 -13.71
N LYS A 279 -3.90 -19.30 -14.50
CA LYS A 279 -3.81 -19.27 -15.97
C LYS A 279 -3.37 -17.90 -16.49
N ALA A 280 -3.91 -16.81 -15.94
CA ALA A 280 -3.54 -15.45 -16.34
C ALA A 280 -2.07 -15.15 -16.05
N ILE A 281 -1.59 -15.51 -14.85
CA ILE A 281 -0.18 -15.36 -14.47
C ILE A 281 0.72 -16.17 -15.39
N ARG A 282 0.39 -17.45 -15.62
CA ARG A 282 1.14 -18.31 -16.55
C ARG A 282 1.22 -17.68 -17.94
N VAL A 283 0.09 -17.25 -18.50
CA VAL A 283 0.07 -16.60 -19.83
C VAL A 283 0.95 -15.34 -19.85
N ALA A 284 0.89 -14.51 -18.81
CA ALA A 284 1.70 -13.30 -18.73
C ALA A 284 3.21 -13.62 -18.69
N VAL A 285 3.62 -14.62 -17.90
CA VAL A 285 5.03 -15.04 -17.79
C VAL A 285 5.53 -15.63 -19.11
N PHE A 286 4.76 -16.52 -19.75
CA PHE A 286 5.18 -17.16 -21.00
C PHE A 286 5.19 -16.21 -22.21
N ARG A 287 4.52 -15.05 -22.13
CA ARG A 287 4.64 -13.98 -23.14
C ARG A 287 5.98 -13.25 -23.09
N LEU A 288 6.72 -13.38 -22.00
CA LEU A 288 8.08 -12.86 -21.88
C LEU A 288 9.04 -13.92 -22.45
N SER A 289 9.23 -13.91 -23.78
CA SER A 289 9.97 -14.94 -24.54
C SER A 289 11.37 -15.24 -23.98
N ASP A 290 12.04 -14.22 -23.45
CA ASP A 290 13.41 -14.31 -22.95
C ASP A 290 13.53 -15.16 -21.68
N ILE A 291 12.42 -15.38 -20.97
CA ILE A 291 12.38 -16.08 -19.69
C ILE A 291 12.12 -17.58 -19.86
N VAL A 292 11.41 -17.95 -20.93
CA VAL A 292 10.94 -19.32 -21.18
C VAL A 292 12.07 -20.37 -21.05
N PRO A 293 13.31 -20.13 -21.49
CA PRO A 293 14.40 -21.10 -21.31
C PRO A 293 14.82 -21.35 -19.85
N HIS A 294 14.47 -20.45 -18.92
CA HIS A 294 14.94 -20.44 -17.53
C HIS A 294 13.86 -20.77 -16.49
N ILE A 295 12.62 -21.06 -16.92
CA ILE A 295 11.45 -21.31 -16.04
C ILE A 295 11.54 -22.55 -15.15
N HIS A 296 12.60 -23.35 -15.30
CA HIS A 296 12.88 -24.50 -14.45
C HIS A 296 13.93 -24.21 -13.36
N ASN A 297 14.56 -23.03 -13.36
CA ASN A 297 15.55 -22.65 -12.36
C ASN A 297 14.84 -22.17 -11.08
N LYS A 298 15.11 -22.84 -9.95
CA LYS A 298 14.50 -22.52 -8.66
C LYS A 298 14.71 -21.05 -8.23
N PHE A 299 15.92 -20.50 -8.40
CA PHE A 299 16.23 -19.11 -8.04
C PHE A 299 15.45 -18.10 -8.90
N MET A 300 15.20 -18.46 -10.16
CA MET A 300 14.41 -17.64 -11.07
C MET A 300 12.93 -17.68 -10.68
N ILE A 301 12.39 -18.86 -10.37
CA ILE A 301 11.01 -19.01 -9.89
C ILE A 301 10.79 -18.24 -8.58
N GLU A 302 11.75 -18.31 -7.65
CA GLU A 302 11.70 -17.54 -6.41
C GLU A 302 11.71 -16.02 -6.70
N SER A 303 12.61 -15.54 -7.56
CA SER A 303 12.66 -14.12 -7.96
C SER A 303 11.36 -13.64 -8.62
N LEU A 304 10.75 -14.50 -9.44
CA LEU A 304 9.45 -14.24 -10.07
C LEU A 304 8.33 -14.14 -9.02
N VAL A 305 8.29 -15.07 -8.06
CA VAL A 305 7.32 -15.06 -6.96
C VAL A 305 7.47 -13.81 -6.10
N ARG A 306 8.71 -13.48 -5.72
CA ARG A 306 9.03 -12.25 -5.00
C ARG A 306 8.58 -11.01 -5.75
N THR A 307 8.75 -10.99 -7.07
CA THR A 307 8.29 -9.90 -7.94
C THR A 307 6.77 -9.77 -7.97
N LEU A 308 6.04 -10.88 -8.19
CA LEU A 308 4.59 -10.89 -8.31
C LEU A 308 3.86 -10.63 -6.99
N ALA A 309 4.48 -11.00 -5.87
CA ALA A 309 4.01 -10.72 -4.51
C ALA A 309 4.59 -9.41 -3.93
N CYS A 310 5.48 -8.74 -4.67
CA CYS A 310 6.24 -7.57 -4.22
C CYS A 310 6.95 -7.76 -2.85
N ASP A 311 7.45 -8.95 -2.52
CA ASP A 311 8.03 -9.27 -1.21
C ASP A 311 7.04 -9.19 0.00
N SER A 312 5.74 -9.41 -0.20
CA SER A 312 4.85 -9.71 0.94
C SER A 312 4.76 -11.19 1.26
N PHE A 313 5.53 -11.59 2.26
CA PHE A 313 5.59 -12.96 2.76
C PHE A 313 5.67 -12.98 4.29
N SER A 314 5.15 -14.06 4.88
CA SER A 314 5.17 -14.28 6.34
C SER A 314 6.57 -14.22 6.92
N ASP A 315 7.55 -14.72 6.16
CA ASP A 315 8.95 -14.88 6.58
C ASP A 315 9.72 -13.55 6.62
N LEU A 316 9.08 -12.44 6.23
CA LEU A 316 9.65 -11.09 6.22
C LEU A 316 9.04 -10.19 7.32
N ALA A 317 8.32 -10.78 8.28
CA ALA A 317 7.78 -10.11 9.46
C ALA A 317 8.30 -10.75 10.74
N ASP A 318 8.51 -9.93 11.77
CA ASP A 318 8.79 -10.39 13.14
C ASP A 318 7.78 -9.76 14.13
N PRO A 319 6.92 -10.57 14.80
CA PRO A 319 6.74 -12.02 14.59
C PRO A 319 6.15 -12.34 13.20
N LEU A 320 6.29 -13.60 12.78
CA LEU A 320 5.75 -14.09 11.51
C LEU A 320 4.29 -13.66 11.30
N ASP A 321 4.00 -13.03 10.16
CA ASP A 321 2.63 -12.65 9.80
C ASP A 321 1.94 -13.79 9.04
N THR A 322 1.12 -14.54 9.76
CA THR A 322 0.32 -15.66 9.23
C THR A 322 -0.74 -15.25 8.21
N SER A 323 -0.95 -13.96 7.99
CA SER A 323 -1.86 -13.44 6.96
C SER A 323 -1.27 -13.54 5.55
N TYR A 324 0.05 -13.73 5.45
CA TYR A 324 0.80 -13.86 4.19
C TYR A 324 1.33 -15.29 4.01
N PRO A 325 1.55 -15.74 2.76
CA PRO A 325 2.19 -17.03 2.50
C PRO A 325 3.70 -16.98 2.77
N SER A 326 4.34 -18.14 2.97
CA SER A 326 5.80 -18.24 3.04
C SER A 326 6.43 -18.13 1.65
N ILE A 327 7.69 -17.69 1.56
CA ILE A 327 8.45 -17.62 0.29
C ILE A 327 8.62 -19.03 -0.30
N SER A 328 8.97 -19.99 0.56
CA SER A 328 9.25 -21.37 0.17
C SER A 328 8.02 -22.03 -0.47
N ASP A 329 6.86 -21.96 0.19
CA ASP A 329 5.64 -22.58 -0.32
C ASP A 329 5.15 -21.88 -1.59
N SER A 330 5.24 -20.55 -1.63
CA SER A 330 4.88 -19.75 -2.80
C SER A 330 5.75 -20.11 -4.02
N THR A 331 7.05 -20.38 -3.80
CA THR A 331 7.99 -20.81 -4.85
C THR A 331 7.61 -22.17 -5.42
N VAL A 332 7.24 -23.13 -4.57
CA VAL A 332 6.75 -24.45 -5.00
C VAL A 332 5.46 -24.30 -5.81
N LEU A 333 4.51 -23.49 -5.33
CA LEU A 333 3.23 -23.24 -6.02
C LEU A 333 3.44 -22.62 -7.40
N MET A 334 4.31 -21.61 -7.52
CA MET A 334 4.63 -21.01 -8.82
C MET A 334 5.28 -22.01 -9.76
N GLY A 335 6.21 -22.85 -9.29
CA GLY A 335 6.80 -23.92 -10.08
C GLY A 335 5.74 -24.82 -10.72
N GLN A 336 4.72 -25.21 -9.94
CA GLN A 336 3.59 -26.00 -10.42
C GLN A 336 2.71 -25.25 -11.43
N ILE A 337 2.45 -23.95 -11.20
CA ILE A 337 1.69 -23.10 -12.14
C ILE A 337 2.40 -23.05 -13.50
N LEU A 338 3.72 -22.89 -13.50
CA LEU A 338 4.51 -22.77 -14.73
C LEU A 338 4.63 -24.11 -15.47
N SER A 339 4.78 -25.23 -14.74
CA SER A 339 4.83 -26.59 -15.31
C SER A 339 3.47 -27.18 -15.69
N ASP A 340 2.36 -26.49 -15.37
CA ASP A 340 1.00 -26.98 -15.56
C ASP A 340 0.69 -28.29 -14.81
N SER A 341 1.39 -28.54 -13.70
CA SER A 341 1.35 -29.83 -12.97
C SER A 341 0.48 -29.82 -11.71
N TYR A 342 -0.46 -28.88 -11.59
CA TYR A 342 -1.30 -28.67 -10.38
C TYR A 342 -2.60 -29.51 -10.37
N SER A 343 -3.08 -29.86 -9.17
CA SER A 343 -4.38 -30.55 -8.97
C SER A 343 -5.42 -29.64 -8.30
N TRP A 344 -6.60 -29.52 -8.92
CA TRP A 344 -7.75 -28.77 -8.37
C TRP A 344 -8.64 -29.72 -7.58
N GLY A 345 -8.55 -29.72 -6.25
CA GLY A 345 -9.39 -30.58 -5.41
C GLY A 345 -9.62 -30.00 -4.00
N PRO A 346 -10.67 -30.45 -3.29
CA PRO A 346 -11.01 -29.98 -1.93
C PRO A 346 -9.99 -30.37 -0.86
N HIS A 347 -9.15 -31.37 -1.14
CA HIS A 347 -7.96 -31.73 -0.34
C HIS A 347 -6.65 -31.26 -1.00
N GLY A 348 -6.76 -30.41 -2.01
CA GLY A 348 -5.62 -29.86 -2.75
C GLY A 348 -5.16 -28.52 -2.19
N PHE A 349 -4.21 -27.90 -2.89
CA PHE A 349 -3.51 -26.70 -2.45
C PHE A 349 -4.39 -25.45 -2.29
N CYS A 350 -5.63 -25.43 -2.83
CA CYS A 350 -6.59 -24.32 -2.69
C CYS A 350 -7.68 -24.60 -1.64
N ALA A 351 -7.46 -25.58 -0.75
CA ALA A 351 -8.37 -25.82 0.37
C ALA A 351 -8.50 -24.56 1.26
N ARG A 352 -9.66 -24.38 1.90
CA ARG A 352 -9.89 -23.24 2.80
C ARG A 352 -8.88 -23.29 3.96
N GLY A 353 -8.19 -22.18 4.20
CA GLY A 353 -7.13 -22.04 5.19
C GLY A 353 -5.76 -22.55 4.75
N SER A 354 -5.58 -22.94 3.48
CA SER A 354 -4.28 -23.36 2.94
C SER A 354 -3.39 -22.17 2.57
N VAL A 355 -2.09 -22.44 2.46
CA VAL A 355 -1.12 -21.49 1.90
C VAL A 355 -1.48 -21.08 0.48
N GLY A 356 -2.06 -21.98 -0.32
CA GLY A 356 -2.49 -21.63 -1.68
C GLY A 356 -3.63 -20.61 -1.71
N GLN A 357 -4.58 -20.65 -0.76
CA GLN A 357 -5.61 -19.62 -0.65
C GLN A 357 -5.00 -18.25 -0.36
N LEU A 358 -4.05 -18.18 0.59
CA LEU A 358 -3.34 -16.94 0.92
C LEU A 358 -2.52 -16.44 -0.27
N PHE A 359 -1.82 -17.33 -0.95
CA PHE A 359 -1.04 -17.02 -2.15
C PHE A 359 -1.88 -16.41 -3.26
N PHE A 360 -3.01 -17.03 -3.63
CA PHE A 360 -3.86 -16.50 -4.68
C PHE A 360 -4.60 -15.24 -4.26
N LYS A 361 -4.99 -15.10 -2.99
CA LYS A 361 -5.53 -13.83 -2.47
C LYS A 361 -4.50 -12.72 -2.69
N HIS A 362 -3.26 -12.93 -2.27
CA HIS A 362 -2.20 -11.95 -2.40
C HIS A 362 -1.86 -11.60 -3.86
N LEU A 363 -1.82 -12.61 -4.74
CA LEU A 363 -1.66 -12.36 -6.18
C LEU A 363 -2.78 -11.51 -6.77
N ARG A 364 -4.04 -11.71 -6.36
CA ARG A 364 -5.14 -10.84 -6.81
C ARG A 364 -4.93 -9.40 -6.35
N ASP A 365 -4.55 -9.23 -5.10
CA ASP A 365 -4.42 -7.93 -4.46
C ASP A 365 -3.22 -7.13 -4.98
N VAL A 366 -2.11 -7.80 -5.35
CA VAL A 366 -0.86 -7.15 -5.76
C VAL A 366 -0.66 -7.08 -7.27
N SER A 367 -1.04 -8.11 -8.03
CA SER A 367 -0.59 -8.27 -9.42
C SER A 367 -1.66 -7.97 -10.48
N SER A 368 -2.92 -7.84 -10.09
CA SER A 368 -4.00 -7.60 -11.05
C SER A 368 -3.74 -6.38 -11.93
N GLN A 369 -4.03 -6.42 -13.24
CA GLN A 369 -3.86 -5.31 -14.21
C GLN A 369 -2.50 -4.58 -14.16
N LYS A 370 -1.47 -5.21 -13.58
CA LYS A 370 -0.08 -4.76 -13.65
C LYS A 370 0.61 -5.42 -14.84
N HIS A 371 1.77 -4.89 -15.19
CA HIS A 371 2.64 -5.50 -16.17
C HIS A 371 3.82 -6.15 -15.47
N ILE A 372 4.02 -7.44 -15.70
CA ILE A 372 5.30 -8.07 -15.45
C ILE A 372 6.23 -7.75 -16.62
N PHE A 373 7.49 -7.46 -16.35
CA PHE A 373 8.46 -7.08 -17.37
C PHE A 373 9.85 -7.68 -17.16
N THR A 374 10.64 -7.71 -18.23
CA THR A 374 12.07 -8.00 -18.21
C THR A 374 12.88 -6.76 -18.53
N THR A 375 14.09 -6.68 -17.99
CA THR A 375 15.05 -5.62 -18.27
C THR A 375 16.15 -6.07 -19.23
N MET A 376 16.91 -5.10 -19.76
CA MET A 376 18.04 -5.37 -20.65
C MET A 376 19.15 -6.23 -20.02
N ASP A 377 19.23 -6.28 -18.69
CA ASP A 377 20.14 -7.11 -17.90
C ASP A 377 19.47 -8.37 -17.31
N ASN A 378 18.36 -8.82 -17.92
CA ASN A 378 17.67 -10.09 -17.62
C ASN A 378 17.13 -10.22 -16.18
N ARG A 379 16.76 -9.11 -15.56
CA ARG A 379 16.02 -9.10 -14.29
C ARG A 379 14.53 -8.88 -14.54
N PHE A 380 13.71 -9.20 -13.53
CA PHE A 380 12.25 -9.09 -13.60
C PHE A 380 11.75 -7.98 -12.70
N GLY A 381 10.67 -7.34 -13.12
CA GLY A 381 9.94 -6.41 -12.27
C GLY A 381 8.45 -6.41 -12.57
N LEU A 382 7.74 -5.67 -11.73
CA LEU A 382 6.30 -5.45 -11.81
C LEU A 382 6.04 -3.96 -11.86
N GLY A 383 5.17 -3.50 -12.75
CA GLY A 383 4.87 -2.08 -12.92
C GLY A 383 3.41 -1.81 -13.27
N PRO A 384 2.99 -0.53 -13.35
CA PRO A 384 1.62 -0.17 -13.67
C PRO A 384 1.24 -0.56 -15.10
N SER A 385 -0.03 -0.40 -15.43
CA SER A 385 -0.56 -0.75 -16.76
C SER A 385 0.07 0.06 -17.90
N GLY A 386 0.57 1.26 -17.63
CA GLY A 386 1.20 2.15 -18.62
C GLY A 386 2.59 1.74 -19.08
N VAL A 387 3.18 0.67 -18.56
CA VAL A 387 4.57 0.25 -18.84
C VAL A 387 4.77 -0.24 -20.27
N ARG A 388 5.85 0.22 -20.91
CA ARG A 388 6.27 -0.23 -22.25
C ARG A 388 7.78 -0.44 -22.37
N PRO A 389 8.24 -1.19 -23.39
CA PRO A 389 9.66 -1.26 -23.76
C PRO A 389 10.30 0.13 -23.93
N GLY A 390 11.50 0.30 -23.41
CA GLY A 390 12.24 1.57 -23.41
C GLY A 390 11.96 2.49 -22.22
N ASP A 391 10.94 2.19 -21.39
CA ASP A 391 10.81 2.85 -20.09
C ASP A 391 12.00 2.47 -19.19
N GLU A 392 12.42 3.39 -18.33
CA GLU A 392 13.57 3.26 -17.42
C GLU A 392 13.11 3.05 -15.98
N ILE A 393 13.93 2.33 -15.23
CA ILE A 393 13.68 2.00 -13.82
C ILE A 393 14.60 2.86 -12.98
N HIS A 394 14.05 3.58 -12.01
CA HIS A 394 14.77 4.57 -11.22
C HIS A 394 14.50 4.39 -9.73
N THR A 395 15.56 4.43 -8.93
CA THR A 395 15.46 4.60 -7.48
C THR A 395 15.68 6.08 -7.19
N ILE A 396 14.66 6.78 -6.70
CA ILE A 396 14.72 8.21 -6.39
C ILE A 396 15.03 8.36 -4.91
N LEU A 397 16.04 9.18 -4.56
CA LEU A 397 16.48 9.39 -3.19
C LEU A 397 15.34 9.90 -2.30
N GLY A 398 15.01 9.16 -1.24
CA GLY A 398 13.92 9.44 -0.31
C GLY A 398 12.53 9.03 -0.81
N CYS A 399 12.43 8.26 -1.89
CA CYS A 399 11.18 7.67 -2.34
C CYS A 399 10.95 6.30 -1.69
N GLY A 400 9.70 5.98 -1.34
CA GLY A 400 9.34 4.63 -0.91
C GLY A 400 9.43 3.59 -2.01
N PHE A 401 9.34 4.01 -3.28
CA PHE A 401 9.10 3.14 -4.44
C PHE A 401 10.22 3.22 -5.47
N VAL A 402 10.47 2.09 -6.15
CA VAL A 402 11.14 2.14 -7.44
C VAL A 402 10.17 2.82 -8.41
N MET A 403 10.62 3.79 -9.19
CA MET A 403 9.78 4.52 -10.12
C MET A 403 10.08 4.09 -11.55
N ILE A 404 9.03 3.84 -12.33
CA ILE A 404 9.15 3.63 -13.76
C ILE A 404 8.96 4.98 -14.43
N LEU A 405 9.99 5.39 -15.17
CA LEU A 405 10.10 6.70 -15.79
C LEU A 405 10.26 6.53 -17.29
N ARG A 406 9.59 7.39 -18.05
CA ARG A 406 9.62 7.37 -19.51
C ARG A 406 10.48 8.53 -20.00
N PRO A 407 11.63 8.26 -20.64
CA PRO A 407 12.46 9.30 -21.21
C PRO A 407 11.70 10.14 -22.23
N THR A 408 11.92 11.46 -22.21
CA THR A 408 11.33 12.40 -23.18
C THR A 408 12.41 13.21 -23.87
N GLU A 409 13.21 13.93 -23.09
CA GLU A 409 14.38 14.69 -23.51
C GLU A 409 15.57 14.28 -22.62
N GLU A 410 16.75 14.86 -22.84
CA GLU A 410 17.90 14.61 -21.99
C GLU A 410 17.58 14.98 -20.53
N ARG A 411 17.66 13.98 -19.64
CA ARG A 411 17.36 14.09 -18.20
C ARG A 411 15.93 14.51 -17.84
N ALA A 412 14.98 14.52 -18.79
CA ALA A 412 13.58 14.83 -18.53
C ALA A 412 12.69 13.59 -18.73
N TYR A 413 11.81 13.33 -17.76
CA TYR A 413 11.08 12.07 -17.67
C TYR A 413 9.61 12.27 -17.32
N GLN A 414 8.75 11.54 -18.02
CA GLN A 414 7.38 11.34 -17.57
C GLN A 414 7.35 10.23 -16.50
N VAL A 415 6.61 10.43 -15.43
CA VAL A 415 6.37 9.41 -14.41
C VAL A 415 5.30 8.44 -14.92
N VAL A 416 5.71 7.20 -15.20
CA VAL A 416 4.78 6.12 -15.58
C VAL A 416 4.04 5.62 -14.35
N GLY A 417 4.75 5.45 -13.23
CA GLY A 417 4.18 5.10 -11.93
C GLY A 417 5.13 4.26 -11.07
N PRO A 418 4.68 3.82 -9.88
CA PRO A 418 5.48 2.98 -8.99
C PRO A 418 5.64 1.56 -9.55
N GLY A 419 6.84 1.02 -9.43
CA GLY A 419 7.18 -0.35 -9.77
C GLY A 419 7.80 -1.10 -8.60
N PHE A 420 8.06 -2.37 -8.83
CA PHE A 420 8.77 -3.26 -7.93
C PHE A 420 9.81 -4.06 -8.71
N MET A 421 11.01 -4.17 -8.15
CA MET A 421 12.10 -4.97 -8.72
C MET A 421 12.99 -5.48 -7.60
N VAL A 422 13.17 -6.80 -7.56
CA VAL A 422 14.07 -7.45 -6.58
C VAL A 422 15.49 -6.92 -6.78
N GLY A 423 16.17 -6.60 -5.68
CA GLY A 423 17.53 -6.03 -5.71
C GLY A 423 17.59 -4.52 -6.01
N LEU A 424 16.45 -3.83 -6.11
CA LEU A 424 16.39 -2.36 -6.09
C LEU A 424 15.41 -1.80 -5.05
N SER A 425 14.49 -2.64 -4.54
CA SER A 425 13.36 -2.21 -3.71
C SER A 425 13.66 -2.20 -2.20
N GLN A 426 14.90 -2.47 -1.78
CA GLN A 426 15.41 -2.45 -0.40
C GLN A 426 16.72 -1.64 -0.30
N GLU A 427 16.75 -0.47 -0.96
CA GLU A 427 17.85 0.52 -0.99
C GLU A 427 19.18 0.06 -1.59
N GLU A 428 19.20 -1.09 -2.25
CA GLU A 428 20.44 -1.67 -2.79
C GLU A 428 21.04 -0.82 -3.92
N SER A 429 20.24 0.05 -4.56
CA SER A 429 20.74 1.01 -5.55
C SER A 429 21.71 2.04 -4.97
N PHE A 430 21.58 2.36 -3.68
CA PHE A 430 22.43 3.32 -2.99
C PHE A 430 23.43 2.63 -2.06
N LEU A 431 23.06 1.52 -1.44
CA LEU A 431 23.84 0.90 -0.36
C LEU A 431 24.45 -0.46 -0.75
N GLY A 432 24.11 -1.00 -1.93
CA GLY A 432 24.47 -2.36 -2.31
C GLY A 432 23.63 -3.44 -1.60
N PRO A 433 23.87 -4.73 -1.88
CA PRO A 433 23.13 -5.82 -1.25
C PRO A 433 23.38 -5.89 0.25
N PHE A 434 22.45 -6.48 1.00
CA PHE A 434 22.67 -6.79 2.41
C PHE A 434 23.82 -7.78 2.60
N PRO A 435 24.57 -7.70 3.72
CA PRO A 435 25.44 -8.78 4.15
C PRO A 435 24.68 -10.11 4.23
N GLU A 436 25.33 -11.23 3.93
CA GLU A 436 24.68 -12.56 3.91
C GLU A 436 24.02 -12.92 5.25
N THR A 437 24.56 -12.41 6.36
CA THR A 437 24.10 -12.63 7.73
C THR A 437 22.92 -11.77 8.13
N VAL A 438 22.45 -10.84 7.29
CA VAL A 438 21.35 -9.92 7.61
C VAL A 438 20.22 -10.07 6.60
N HIS A 439 18.99 -9.90 7.08
CA HIS A 439 17.83 -9.69 6.21
C HIS A 439 16.96 -8.57 6.76
N PHE A 440 16.19 -7.96 5.85
CA PHE A 440 15.15 -7.00 6.19
C PHE A 440 13.93 -7.72 6.80
N ALA A 441 13.34 -7.13 7.83
CA ALA A 441 12.06 -7.54 8.38
C ALA A 441 11.19 -6.32 8.75
N SER A 442 9.88 -6.53 8.84
CA SER A 442 8.95 -5.58 9.42
C SER A 442 8.69 -5.94 10.89
N ASP A 443 9.08 -5.05 11.81
CA ASP A 443 8.95 -5.23 13.26
C ASP A 443 7.70 -4.52 13.79
N PHE A 444 6.78 -5.26 14.42
CA PHE A 444 5.56 -4.69 14.99
C PHE A 444 5.77 -4.20 16.42
N ARG A 445 5.46 -2.92 16.68
CA ARG A 445 5.48 -2.33 18.03
C ARG A 445 4.06 -2.12 18.55
N ALA A 446 3.70 -2.87 19.58
CA ALA A 446 2.37 -2.83 20.17
C ALA A 446 2.05 -1.46 20.79
N GLU A 447 3.05 -0.79 21.38
CA GLU A 447 2.89 0.49 22.08
C GLU A 447 2.45 1.61 21.13
N SER A 448 2.99 1.63 19.91
CA SER A 448 2.62 2.58 18.87
C SER A 448 1.60 2.03 17.89
N SER A 449 1.31 0.72 17.94
CA SER A 449 0.48 0.00 16.97
C SER A 449 0.94 0.27 15.54
N ARG A 450 2.25 0.17 15.32
CA ARG A 450 2.93 0.47 14.03
C ARG A 450 3.99 -0.56 13.73
N TYR A 451 4.17 -0.80 12.44
CA TYR A 451 5.32 -1.53 11.91
C TYR A 451 6.48 -0.58 11.63
N TYR A 452 7.69 -1.02 11.95
CA TYR A 452 8.94 -0.34 11.64
C TYR A 452 9.83 -1.21 10.77
N LYS A 453 10.68 -0.55 9.97
CA LYS A 453 11.73 -1.24 9.23
C LYS A 453 12.78 -1.72 10.23
N SER A 454 13.13 -3.00 10.16
CA SER A 454 14.18 -3.59 10.99
C SER A 454 15.10 -4.49 10.16
N PHE A 455 16.28 -4.75 10.72
CA PHE A 455 17.32 -5.57 10.14
C PHE A 455 17.67 -6.65 11.15
N VAL A 456 17.48 -7.90 10.76
CA VAL A 456 17.62 -9.06 11.64
C VAL A 456 18.86 -9.85 11.26
N ASN A 457 19.74 -10.06 12.24
CA ASN A 457 20.88 -10.95 12.10
C ASN A 457 20.38 -12.41 12.11
N LYS A 458 20.70 -13.15 11.05
CA LYS A 458 20.25 -14.54 10.85
C LYS A 458 20.85 -15.52 11.84
N ASP A 459 22.05 -15.24 12.36
CA ASP A 459 22.78 -16.14 13.25
C ASP A 459 22.38 -15.92 14.71
N SER A 460 22.25 -14.66 15.14
CA SER A 460 21.94 -14.31 16.54
C SER A 460 20.46 -14.05 16.81
N GLY A 461 19.66 -13.75 15.78
CA GLY A 461 18.29 -13.24 15.91
C GLY A 461 18.20 -11.81 16.41
N GLU A 462 19.33 -11.09 16.51
CA GLU A 462 19.35 -9.70 17.00
C GLU A 462 18.70 -8.75 15.98
N ILE A 463 17.86 -7.85 16.49
CA ILE A 463 17.10 -6.86 15.71
C ILE A 463 17.77 -5.48 15.83
N SER A 464 18.07 -4.85 14.69
CA SER A 464 18.52 -3.46 14.58
C SER A 464 17.52 -2.61 13.81
N PHE A 465 17.45 -1.32 14.12
CA PHE A 465 16.69 -0.31 13.35
C PHE A 465 17.61 0.60 12.52
N GLU A 466 18.93 0.46 12.67
CA GLU A 466 19.92 1.12 11.81
C GLU A 466 20.28 0.18 10.66
N ASP A 467 20.24 0.70 9.42
CA ASP A 467 20.69 -0.05 8.26
C ASP A 467 22.20 -0.34 8.39
N PRO A 468 22.61 -1.62 8.42
CA PRO A 468 24.00 -1.98 8.66
C PRO A 468 24.95 -1.46 7.56
N ARG A 469 24.42 -1.12 6.38
CA ARG A 469 25.21 -0.62 5.25
C ARG A 469 25.58 0.85 5.41
N PHE A 470 24.95 1.61 6.30
CA PHE A 470 25.30 3.03 6.53
C PHE A 470 26.74 3.23 6.99
N VAL A 471 27.31 2.25 7.70
CA VAL A 471 28.72 2.30 8.12
C VAL A 471 29.67 2.41 6.92
N SER A 472 29.31 1.83 5.77
CA SER A 472 30.12 1.88 4.55
C SER A 472 30.22 3.27 3.94
N LEU A 473 29.31 4.20 4.30
CA LEU A 473 29.30 5.56 3.77
C LEU A 473 30.33 6.48 4.42
N GLY A 474 30.98 6.06 5.52
CA GLY A 474 32.01 6.83 6.22
C GLY A 474 31.49 8.11 6.88
N LEU A 475 30.22 8.12 7.31
CA LEU A 475 29.55 9.29 7.89
C LEU A 475 29.58 9.29 9.42
N ASP A 476 29.56 10.49 10.01
CA ASP A 476 29.25 10.64 11.44
C ASP A 476 27.74 10.44 11.65
N LEU A 477 27.39 9.29 12.20
CA LEU A 477 26.02 8.89 12.47
C LEU A 477 25.53 9.28 13.88
N THR A 478 26.30 10.07 14.65
CA THR A 478 25.97 10.39 16.05
C THR A 478 24.59 11.04 16.20
N ASN A 479 24.29 12.08 15.40
CA ASN A 479 23.00 12.76 15.43
C ASN A 479 21.86 11.87 14.91
N TYR A 480 22.12 11.08 13.86
CA TYR A 480 21.15 10.13 13.32
C TYR A 480 20.76 9.08 14.39
N ARG A 481 21.75 8.48 15.05
CA ARG A 481 21.54 7.49 16.13
C ARG A 481 20.82 8.07 17.34
N ALA A 482 21.03 9.34 17.65
CA ALA A 482 20.28 10.03 18.70
C ALA A 482 18.80 10.14 18.33
N LYS A 483 18.48 10.63 17.12
CA LYS A 483 17.11 10.72 16.61
C LYS A 483 16.44 9.34 16.47
N LEU A 484 17.17 8.32 16.02
CA LEU A 484 16.66 6.96 15.83
C LEU A 484 16.17 6.31 17.14
N LYS A 485 16.77 6.68 18.28
CA LYS A 485 16.30 6.23 19.62
C LYS A 485 14.95 6.83 20.01
N GLU A 486 14.58 7.96 19.42
CA GLU A 486 13.31 8.66 19.66
C GLU A 486 12.24 8.23 18.66
N ASP A 487 12.60 8.04 17.39
CA ASP A 487 11.73 7.56 16.31
C ASP A 487 12.47 6.57 15.41
N PHE A 488 12.07 5.30 15.44
CA PHE A 488 12.61 4.25 14.56
C PHE A 488 12.33 4.50 13.07
N GLY A 489 11.42 5.41 12.73
CA GLY A 489 11.19 5.87 11.36
C GLY A 489 12.11 7.02 10.92
N THR A 490 13.14 7.37 11.69
CA THR A 490 14.07 8.46 11.34
C THR A 490 14.80 8.17 10.03
N CYS A 491 14.85 9.17 9.13
CA CYS A 491 15.66 9.09 7.92
C CYS A 491 17.07 9.69 8.14
N LEU A 492 18.07 9.14 7.46
CA LEU A 492 19.42 9.69 7.35
C LEU A 492 19.45 10.83 6.32
N GLU A 493 19.78 12.03 6.80
CA GLU A 493 20.06 13.17 5.94
C GLU A 493 21.42 12.98 5.25
N ILE A 494 21.44 12.95 3.92
CA ILE A 494 22.66 12.75 3.14
C ILE A 494 22.70 13.67 1.92
N ASN A 495 23.86 14.27 1.67
CA ASN A 495 24.09 15.03 0.44
C ASN A 495 24.40 14.05 -0.71
N PRO A 496 23.70 14.12 -1.86
CA PRO A 496 24.02 13.35 -3.06
C PRO A 496 25.50 13.30 -3.45
N GLU A 497 26.29 14.36 -3.20
CA GLU A 497 27.72 14.38 -3.48
C GLU A 497 28.53 13.34 -2.69
N ILE A 498 28.09 12.99 -1.48
CA ILE A 498 28.70 11.94 -0.66
C ILE A 498 28.47 10.58 -1.31
N LEU A 499 27.26 10.35 -1.84
CA LEU A 499 26.93 9.12 -2.55
C LEU A 499 27.80 8.99 -3.82
N GLN A 500 28.00 10.09 -4.56
CA GLN A 500 28.89 10.12 -5.73
C GLN A 500 30.34 9.78 -5.37
N LYS A 501 30.87 10.32 -4.26
CA LYS A 501 32.22 9.99 -3.76
C LYS A 501 32.38 8.51 -3.41
N ASN A 502 31.28 7.84 -3.06
CA ASN A 502 31.24 6.40 -2.82
C ASN A 502 30.93 5.58 -4.09
N ASN A 503 31.22 6.14 -5.28
CA ASN A 503 31.04 5.51 -6.59
C ASN A 503 29.57 5.15 -6.95
N ILE A 504 28.60 5.81 -6.31
CA ILE A 504 27.19 5.64 -6.67
C ILE A 504 26.85 6.60 -7.80
N ASN A 505 26.36 6.06 -8.93
CA ASN A 505 26.00 6.85 -10.11
C ASN A 505 24.64 7.56 -9.95
N ILE A 506 24.57 8.47 -8.98
CA ILE A 506 23.40 9.31 -8.72
C ILE A 506 23.46 10.56 -9.60
N ASN A 507 22.35 10.84 -10.27
CA ASN A 507 22.19 11.97 -11.18
C ASN A 507 20.94 12.78 -10.83
N TYR A 508 20.98 14.08 -11.12
CA TYR A 508 19.76 14.89 -11.08
C TYR A 508 18.99 14.72 -12.38
N ILE A 509 17.71 14.35 -12.24
CA ILE A 509 16.75 14.24 -13.34
C ILE A 509 15.54 15.12 -13.06
N GLU A 510 14.80 15.47 -14.10
CA GLU A 510 13.60 16.30 -14.03
C GLU A 510 12.37 15.45 -14.35
N LEU A 511 11.43 15.38 -13.41
CA LEU A 511 10.12 14.81 -13.65
C LEU A 511 9.21 15.89 -14.23
N ILE A 512 8.55 15.59 -15.34
CA ILE A 512 7.71 16.54 -16.09
C ILE A 512 6.23 16.25 -16.02
#